data_AF-A0A1G1AEE4-F1
#
_entry.id   AF-A0A1G1AEE4-F1
#
_cell.length_a   1.000
_cell.length_b   1.000
_cell.length_c   1.000
_cell.angle_alpha   90.00
_cell.angle_beta   90.00
_cell.angle_gamma   90.00
#
_symmetry.space_group_name_H-M   'P 1'
#
loop_
_entity.id
_entity.type
_entity.pdbx_description
1 polymer ?
#
loop_
_entity_poly.entity_id
_entity_poly.type
_entity_poly.pdbx_seq_one_letter_code
_entity_poly.pdbx_strand_id
1 'polypeptide(L)'
;MKEISIDQANEGDVLALDLTAGSGAVILARGNVLSASVIARLKKMGMRQIFVKEQAPQGNSEATAMLFQLLEDRFTDTENNPFLQEMKSIVADHITNPA
;
A
#
# COMPACT_ATOMS: atom_id res chain seq x y z
N MET A 1 2.89 -10.24 -8.68
CA MET A 1 3.09 -8.95 -9.39
C MET A 1 1.73 -8.44 -9.82
N LYS A 2 1.49 -7.13 -9.79
CA LYS A 2 0.17 -6.56 -10.04
C LYS A 2 0.24 -5.47 -11.10
N GLU A 3 -0.66 -5.54 -12.07
CA GLU A 3 -0.92 -4.45 -12.99
C GLU A 3 -1.86 -3.45 -12.31
N ILE A 4 -1.45 -2.19 -12.25
CA ILE A 4 -2.25 -1.11 -11.67
C ILE A 4 -2.30 0.09 -12.62
N SER A 5 -3.35 0.90 -12.51
CA SER A 5 -3.36 2.21 -13.15
C SER A 5 -2.31 3.11 -12.52
N ILE A 6 -1.69 4.00 -13.30
CA ILE A 6 -0.77 5.02 -12.75
C ILE A 6 -1.46 5.93 -11.73
N ASP A 7 -2.79 6.04 -11.78
CA ASP A 7 -3.59 6.80 -10.81
C ASP A 7 -3.77 6.08 -9.47
N GLN A 8 -3.54 4.76 -9.43
CA GLN A 8 -3.58 3.94 -8.23
C GLN A 8 -2.18 3.68 -7.65
N ALA A 9 -1.13 4.17 -8.31
CA ALA A 9 0.24 4.02 -7.85
C ALA A 9 0.50 4.91 -6.64
N ASN A 10 1.08 4.33 -5.59
CA ASN A 10 1.44 5.04 -4.37
C ASN A 10 2.95 5.23 -4.28
N GLU A 11 3.35 6.23 -3.50
CA GLU A 11 4.75 6.40 -3.16
C GLU A 11 5.25 5.20 -2.35
N GLY A 12 6.43 4.68 -2.69
CA GLY A 12 6.98 3.46 -2.09
C GLY A 12 6.74 2.18 -2.89
N ASP A 13 5.81 2.20 -3.84
CA ASP A 13 5.58 1.07 -4.76
C ASP A 13 6.85 0.75 -5.55
N VAL A 14 7.14 -0.53 -5.77
CA VAL A 14 8.33 -0.96 -6.51
C VAL A 14 7.94 -1.48 -7.88
N LEU A 15 8.58 -0.99 -8.94
CA LEU A 15 8.34 -1.50 -10.29
C LEU A 15 8.74 -2.98 -10.42
N ALA A 16 7.83 -3.79 -10.95
CA ALA A 16 8.08 -5.19 -11.27
C ALA A 16 8.78 -5.36 -12.62
N LEU A 17 8.49 -4.48 -13.59
CA LEU A 17 9.04 -4.52 -14.94
C LEU A 17 9.72 -3.20 -15.32
N ASP A 18 10.60 -3.27 -16.31
CA ASP A 18 11.19 -2.09 -16.92
C ASP A 18 10.09 -1.30 -17.63
N LEU A 19 10.04 0.01 -17.36
CA LEU A 19 9.19 0.92 -18.09
C LEU A 19 9.94 1.44 -19.30
N THR A 20 9.45 1.12 -20.48
CA THR A 20 10.02 1.56 -21.75
C THR A 20 9.14 2.65 -22.37
N ALA A 21 9.79 3.62 -23.00
CA ALA A 21 9.12 4.58 -23.87
C ALA A 21 8.71 3.90 -25.19
N GLY A 22 7.79 4.52 -25.94
CA GLY A 22 7.44 4.05 -27.30
C GLY A 22 8.63 3.99 -28.27
N SER A 23 9.74 4.66 -27.95
CA SER A 23 11.01 4.59 -28.68
C SER A 23 11.88 3.38 -28.32
N GLY A 24 11.47 2.55 -27.36
CA GLY A 24 12.24 1.41 -26.84
C GLY A 24 13.27 1.78 -25.76
N ALA A 25 13.42 3.07 -25.43
CA ALA A 25 14.32 3.50 -24.36
C ALA A 25 13.74 3.17 -22.97
N VAL A 26 14.55 2.59 -22.08
CA VAL A 26 14.16 2.34 -20.69
C VAL A 26 14.09 3.68 -19.95
N ILE A 27 12.89 4.03 -19.47
CA ILE A 27 12.61 5.23 -18.67
C ILE A 27 12.96 4.95 -17.21
N LEU A 28 12.52 3.80 -16.70
CA LEU A 28 12.78 3.32 -15.35
C LEU A 28 13.03 1.81 -15.39
N ALA A 29 14.11 1.38 -14.77
CA ALA A 29 14.38 -0.04 -14.62
C ALA A 29 13.48 -0.66 -13.53
N ARG A 30 13.20 -1.96 -13.69
CA ARG A 30 12.59 -2.81 -12.67
C ARG A 30 13.33 -2.69 -11.35
N GLY A 31 12.60 -2.78 -10.25
CA GLY A 31 13.14 -2.64 -8.90
C GLY A 31 13.29 -1.19 -8.42
N ASN A 32 13.04 -0.19 -9.28
CA ASN A 32 12.97 1.19 -8.82
C ASN A 32 11.73 1.43 -7.94
N VAL A 33 11.93 2.22 -6.88
CA VAL A 33 10.87 2.71 -6.00
C VAL A 33 10.23 3.93 -6.64
N LEU A 34 8.90 3.96 -6.67
CA LEU A 34 8.12 5.09 -7.16
C LEU A 34 8.07 6.17 -6.08
N SER A 35 8.54 7.36 -6.41
CA SER A 35 8.33 8.58 -5.62
C SER A 35 7.24 9.45 -6.23
N ALA A 36 6.70 10.41 -5.47
CA ALA A 36 5.71 11.37 -5.98
C ALA A 36 6.13 11.99 -7.32
N SER A 37 7.39 12.42 -7.39
CA SER A 37 7.99 13.05 -8.57
C SER A 37 8.05 12.11 -9.78
N VAL A 38 8.33 10.82 -9.55
CA VAL A 38 8.34 9.80 -10.60
C VAL A 38 6.92 9.55 -11.11
N ILE A 39 5.95 9.36 -10.21
CA ILE A 39 4.54 9.13 -10.57
C ILE A 39 4.01 10.32 -11.39
N ALA A 40 4.25 11.55 -10.94
CA ALA A 40 3.85 12.75 -11.66
C ALA A 40 4.48 12.85 -13.06
N ARG A 41 5.75 12.46 -13.19
CA ARG A 41 6.44 12.41 -14.50
C ARG A 41 5.83 11.36 -15.41
N LEU A 42 5.53 10.17 -14.90
CA LEU A 42 4.91 9.09 -15.68
C LEU A 42 3.51 9.47 -16.17
N LYS A 43 2.71 10.15 -15.33
CA LYS A 43 1.41 10.72 -15.74
C LYS A 43 1.56 11.73 -16.87
N LYS A 44 2.53 12.64 -16.78
CA LYS A 44 2.83 13.62 -17.85
C LYS A 44 3.26 12.97 -19.17
N MET A 45 3.87 11.79 -19.10
CA MET A 45 4.25 11.00 -20.28
C MET A 45 3.06 10.23 -20.89
N GLY A 46 1.87 10.31 -20.30
CA GLY A 46 0.67 9.64 -20.80
C GLY A 46 0.64 8.14 -20.52
N MET A 47 1.49 7.65 -19.61
CA MET A 47 1.40 6.25 -19.18
C MET A 47 0.09 6.00 -18.44
N ARG A 48 -0.59 4.91 -18.80
CA ARG A 48 -1.88 4.53 -18.20
C ARG A 48 -1.74 3.42 -17.16
N GLN A 49 -0.86 2.46 -17.43
CA GLN A 49 -0.73 1.23 -16.64
C GLN A 49 0.74 0.97 -16.34
N ILE A 50 1.00 0.44 -15.14
CA ILE A 50 2.33 0.01 -14.70
C ILE A 50 2.24 -1.32 -13.97
N PHE A 51 3.36 -2.05 -13.96
CA PHE A 51 3.49 -3.30 -13.21
C PHE A 51 4.29 -3.03 -11.94
N VAL A 52 3.67 -3.24 -10.80
CA VAL A 52 4.32 -3.14 -9.49
C VAL A 52 4.54 -4.53 -8.90
N LYS A 53 5.60 -4.68 -8.10
CA LYS A 53 5.75 -5.85 -7.23
C LYS A 53 4.56 -5.86 -6.29
N GLU A 54 4.03 -7.04 -5.99
CA GLU A 54 3.12 -7.16 -4.85
C GLU A 54 3.93 -6.81 -3.61
N GLN A 55 3.84 -5.57 -3.19
CA GLN A 55 4.03 -5.24 -1.79
C GLN A 55 2.78 -5.74 -1.08
N ALA A 56 2.97 -6.40 0.07
CA ALA A 56 1.87 -6.73 0.98
C ALA A 56 0.96 -5.50 1.09
N PRO A 57 -0.37 -5.69 1.09
CA PRO A 57 -1.30 -4.58 0.96
C PRO A 57 -0.95 -3.53 2.00
N GLN A 58 -0.40 -2.40 1.55
CA GLN A 58 -0.48 -1.18 2.33
C GLN A 58 -1.95 -0.78 2.27
N GLY A 59 -2.75 -1.46 3.10
CA GLY A 59 -4.15 -1.21 3.27
C GLY A 59 -4.31 0.26 3.56
N ASN A 60 -5.10 0.92 2.70
CA ASN A 60 -5.61 2.27 2.83
C ASN A 60 -5.40 2.84 4.23
N SER A 61 -4.33 3.60 4.44
CA SER A 61 -3.89 4.03 5.78
C SER A 61 -5.03 4.69 6.58
N GLU A 62 -5.97 5.35 5.89
CA GLU A 62 -7.20 5.89 6.49
C GLU A 62 -8.19 4.81 6.96
N ALA A 63 -8.48 3.78 6.16
CA ALA A 63 -9.42 2.73 6.56
C ALA A 63 -8.85 1.89 7.70
N THR A 64 -7.54 1.61 7.65
CA THR A 64 -6.82 0.90 8.70
C THR A 64 -6.79 1.73 9.98
N ALA A 65 -6.51 3.05 9.88
CA ALA A 65 -6.57 3.97 11.02
C ALA A 65 -7.98 4.07 11.62
N MET A 66 -9.04 4.14 10.80
CA MET A 66 -10.42 4.13 11.28
C MET A 66 -10.77 2.82 12.01
N LEU A 67 -10.31 1.67 11.50
CA LEU A 67 -10.51 0.37 12.16
C LEU A 67 -9.76 0.30 13.49
N PHE A 68 -8.53 0.81 13.56
CA PHE A 68 -7.79 0.91 14.81
C PHE A 68 -8.49 1.83 15.81
N GLN A 69 -9.04 2.95 15.36
CA GLN A 69 -9.77 3.88 16.23
C GLN A 69 -11.07 3.26 16.78
N LEU A 70 -11.83 2.55 15.95
CA LEU A 70 -13.00 1.78 16.38
C LEU A 70 -12.63 0.66 17.36
N LEU A 71 -11.47 0.03 17.17
CA LEU A 71 -10.94 -0.97 18.09
C LEU A 71 -10.61 -0.34 19.45
N GLU A 72 -9.91 0.79 19.48
CA GLU A 72 -9.61 1.50 20.73
C GLU A 72 -10.88 1.93 21.47
N ASP A 73 -11.85 2.52 20.76
CA ASP A 73 -13.13 2.95 21.34
C ASP A 73 -13.91 1.77 21.97
N ARG A 74 -13.85 0.59 21.34
CA ARG A 74 -14.52 -0.63 21.84
C ARG A 74 -13.85 -1.25 23.06
N PHE A 75 -12.54 -1.07 23.19
CA PHE A 75 -11.73 -1.68 24.24
C PHE A 75 -11.29 -0.67 25.31
N THR A 76 -11.80 0.57 25.29
CA THR A 76 -11.44 1.64 26.21
C THR A 76 -11.63 1.24 27.69
N ASP A 77 -12.72 0.53 28.01
CA ASP A 77 -13.04 0.13 29.40
C ASP A 77 -12.45 -1.23 29.82
N THR A 78 -11.58 -1.83 29.00
CA THR A 78 -11.14 -3.23 29.17
C THR A 78 -9.71 -3.39 29.66
N GLU A 79 -9.05 -2.31 30.09
CA GLU A 79 -7.67 -2.31 30.60
C GLU A 79 -7.43 -3.31 31.76
N ASN A 80 -8.45 -3.59 32.56
CA ASN A 80 -8.36 -4.51 33.70
C ASN A 80 -8.65 -5.98 33.36
N ASN A 81 -8.91 -6.33 32.10
CA ASN A 81 -9.20 -7.71 31.71
C ASN A 81 -8.11 -8.28 30.75
N PRO A 82 -7.21 -9.15 31.24
CA PRO A 82 -6.11 -9.69 30.45
C PRO A 82 -6.57 -10.51 29.23
N PHE A 83 -7.75 -11.12 29.29
CA PHE A 83 -8.33 -11.86 28.15
C PHE A 83 -8.77 -10.92 27.01
N LEU A 84 -9.33 -9.76 27.35
CA LEU A 84 -9.77 -8.78 26.34
C LEU A 84 -8.59 -8.07 25.68
N GLN A 85 -7.48 -7.90 26.40
CA GLN A 85 -6.21 -7.41 25.83
C GLN A 85 -5.62 -8.38 24.80
N GLU A 86 -5.68 -9.70 25.07
CA GLU A 86 -5.22 -10.71 24.12
C GLU A 86 -6.07 -10.72 22.84
N MET A 87 -7.40 -10.61 22.99
CA MET A 87 -8.30 -10.47 21.84
C MET A 87 -8.02 -9.21 21.01
N LYS A 88 -7.78 -8.06 21.67
CA LYS A 88 -7.42 -6.81 21.01
C LYS A 88 -6.16 -6.98 20.15
N SER A 89 -5.14 -7.67 20.66
CA SER A 89 -3.90 -7.93 19.92
C SER A 89 -4.14 -8.80 18.68
N ILE A 90 -4.94 -9.86 18.80
CA ILE A 90 -5.25 -10.75 17.67
C ILE A 90 -6.01 -10.00 16.57
N VAL A 91 -6.95 -9.13 16.95
CA VAL A 91 -7.71 -8.33 15.98
C VAL A 91 -6.82 -7.26 15.33
N ALA A 92 -5.90 -6.63 16.07
CA ALA A 92 -4.91 -5.69 15.53
C ALA A 92 -3.96 -6.35 14.51
N ASP A 93 -3.53 -7.58 14.80
CA ASP A 93 -2.70 -8.36 13.87
C ASP A 93 -3.48 -8.70 12.59
N HIS A 94 -4.76 -9.03 12.70
CA HIS A 94 -5.62 -9.29 11.54
C HIS A 94 -5.89 -8.05 10.69
N ILE A 95 -6.02 -6.86 11.31
CA ILE A 95 -6.13 -5.58 10.59
C ILE A 95 -4.85 -5.28 9.80
N THR A 96 -3.69 -5.67 10.33
CA THR A 96 -2.37 -5.41 9.72
C THR A 96 -2.02 -6.42 8.63
N ASN A 97 -2.47 -7.67 8.76
CA ASN A 97 -2.23 -8.72 7.79
C ASN A 97 -3.55 -9.44 7.44
N PRO A 98 -4.41 -8.83 6.59
CA PRO A 98 -5.58 -9.50 6.09
C PRO A 98 -5.13 -10.68 5.20
N ALA A 99 -5.51 -11.89 5.60
CA ALA A 99 -5.23 -13.13 4.88
C ALA A 99 -5.80 -13.14 3.44
#